data_AF-A0A3M0F1H7-F1
#
_entry.id   AF-A0A3M0F1H7-F1
#
_cell.length_a   1.000
_cell.length_b   1.000
_cell.length_c   1.000
_cell.angle_alpha   90.00
_cell.angle_beta   90.00
_cell.angle_gamma   90.00
#
_symmetry.space_group_name_H-M   'P 1'
#
loop_
_entity.id
_entity.type
_entity.pdbx_description
1 polymer ?
#
loop_
_entity_poly.entity_id
_entity_poly.type
_entity_poly.pdbx_seq_one_letter_code
_entity_poly.pdbx_strand_id
1 'polypeptide(L)'
;MAKRPVRYVSSRRRKRSGLRPSSEHWLLLLGAVVAFAVVIGWLTDVPWPTETNAGNRKPRLTMAQARASNALVPIVAAKRRAATPFRFRGGPAARLQATDCLATVALYEAGDDRDAQRAVIQVVLNRVGAAGFPKTVCGVVYQGANRTTGCQFSFSCDGSRTRRPEHEGWEQARRAARRALSGYVYAPVGRATHYHTDWMVPYWRSSLVKVATVESHIFYQRR
;
A
#
# COMPACT_ATOMS: atom_id res chain seq x y z
N MET A 1 35.45 -26.49 -24.73
CA MET A 1 36.67 -25.65 -24.68
C MET A 1 36.24 -24.23 -24.31
N ALA A 2 36.67 -23.53 -23.26
CA ALA A 2 37.58 -23.80 -22.15
C ALA A 2 37.10 -22.94 -20.95
N LYS A 3 37.01 -23.54 -19.75
CA LYS A 3 36.67 -22.84 -18.50
C LYS A 3 37.90 -22.08 -18.02
N ARG A 4 37.75 -20.78 -17.72
CA ARG A 4 38.83 -19.94 -17.18
C ARG A 4 39.14 -20.35 -15.73
N PRO A 5 40.41 -20.49 -15.31
CA PRO A 5 40.76 -20.92 -13.96
C PRO A 5 40.69 -19.76 -12.96
N VAL A 6 40.12 -20.04 -11.78
CA VAL A 6 40.14 -19.16 -10.61
C VAL A 6 41.52 -19.26 -9.96
N ARG A 7 42.27 -18.15 -9.90
CA ARG A 7 43.55 -18.06 -9.16
C ARG A 7 43.26 -17.75 -7.69
N TYR A 8 43.60 -18.69 -6.81
CA TYR A 8 43.61 -18.50 -5.37
C TYR A 8 44.91 -17.78 -4.97
N VAL A 9 44.80 -16.53 -4.48
CA VAL A 9 45.95 -15.78 -3.96
C VAL A 9 46.05 -16.05 -2.46
N SER A 10 47.09 -16.78 -2.04
CA SER A 10 47.38 -17.01 -0.62
C SER A 10 48.08 -15.78 -0.02
N SER A 11 47.44 -15.10 0.92
CA SER A 11 48.06 -14.00 1.65
C SER A 11 48.95 -14.55 2.77
N ARG A 12 50.28 -14.50 2.61
CA ARG A 12 51.23 -14.74 3.72
C ARG A 12 51.09 -13.63 4.76
N ARG A 13 50.67 -13.97 5.98
CA ARG A 13 50.69 -13.05 7.14
C ARG A 13 52.14 -12.72 7.51
N ARG A 14 52.53 -11.45 7.39
CA ARG A 14 53.73 -10.88 8.04
C ARG A 14 53.50 -10.83 9.56
N LYS A 15 54.31 -11.53 10.35
CA LYS A 15 54.43 -11.31 11.80
C LYS A 15 55.08 -9.94 12.03
N ARG A 16 54.33 -8.99 12.60
CA ARG A 16 54.89 -7.77 13.20
C ARG A 16 55.13 -8.04 14.68
N SER A 17 56.40 -8.12 15.07
CA SER A 17 56.85 -8.03 16.45
C SER A 17 56.85 -6.55 16.86
N GLY A 18 55.94 -6.17 17.74
CA GLY A 18 55.89 -4.85 18.36
C GLY A 18 55.60 -5.00 19.85
N LEU A 19 56.43 -4.37 20.68
CA LEU A 19 56.35 -4.30 22.14
C LEU A 19 54.92 -3.99 22.62
N ARG A 20 54.45 -4.71 23.64
CA ARG A 20 53.21 -4.42 24.37
C ARG A 20 53.49 -3.36 25.46
N PRO A 21 52.82 -2.19 25.47
CA PRO A 21 52.84 -1.30 26.63
C PRO A 21 51.95 -1.85 27.75
N SER A 22 52.34 -1.58 29.01
CA SER A 22 51.67 -2.08 30.22
C SER A 22 50.23 -1.57 30.35
N SER A 23 49.34 -2.44 30.82
CA SER A 23 47.87 -2.31 30.80
C SER A 23 47.26 -1.45 31.92
N GLU A 24 48.06 -0.69 32.67
CA GLU A 24 47.60 -0.07 33.92
C GLU A 24 47.25 1.42 33.79
N HIS A 25 47.68 2.08 32.72
CA HIS A 25 47.42 3.52 32.53
C HIS A 25 46.00 3.82 32.00
N TRP A 26 45.37 2.88 31.29
CA TRP A 26 44.01 3.08 30.72
C TRP A 26 42.90 3.01 31.76
N LEU A 27 43.07 2.20 32.81
CA LEU A 27 42.09 2.09 33.90
C LEU A 27 42.02 3.38 34.74
N LEU A 28 43.16 4.04 34.95
CA LEU A 28 43.22 5.32 35.66
C LEU A 28 42.60 6.47 34.84
N LEU A 29 42.81 6.48 33.52
CA LEU A 29 42.19 7.48 32.63
C LEU A 29 40.68 7.28 32.48
N LEU A 30 40.19 6.05 32.40
CA LEU A 30 38.75 5.75 32.40
C LEU A 30 38.09 6.12 33.74
N GLY A 31 38.75 5.85 34.87
CA GLY A 31 38.25 6.22 36.20
C GLY A 31 38.10 7.73 36.40
N ALA A 32 39.07 8.52 35.94
CA ALA A 32 39.05 9.98 36.06
C ALA A 32 37.93 10.65 35.23
N VAL A 33 37.65 10.15 34.02
CA VAL A 33 36.60 10.70 33.14
C VAL A 33 35.20 10.41 33.69
N VAL A 34 34.96 9.23 34.27
CA VAL A 34 33.67 8.88 34.89
C VAL A 34 33.43 9.69 36.16
N ALA A 35 34.46 9.89 36.99
CA ALA A 35 34.34 10.70 38.21
C ALA A 35 34.01 12.18 37.92
N PHE A 36 34.59 12.75 36.86
CA PHE A 36 34.34 14.15 36.46
C PHE A 36 32.91 14.37 35.94
N ALA A 37 32.35 13.42 35.19
CA ALA A 37 30.97 13.49 34.70
C ALA A 37 29.92 13.36 35.83
N VAL A 38 30.22 12.56 36.86
CA VAL A 38 29.36 12.44 38.04
C VAL A 38 29.39 13.73 38.87
N VAL A 39 30.56 14.30 39.15
CA VAL A 39 30.68 15.54 39.94
C VAL A 39 30.00 16.74 39.27
N ILE A 40 30.10 16.88 37.95
CA ILE A 40 29.39 17.94 37.21
C ILE A 40 27.86 17.74 37.27
N GLY A 41 27.40 16.49 37.21
CA GLY A 41 25.96 16.16 37.34
C GLY A 41 25.36 16.48 38.72
N TRP A 42 26.18 16.61 39.78
CA TRP A 42 25.71 17.02 41.13
C TRP A 42 25.80 18.53 41.38
N LEU A 43 26.67 19.26 40.67
CA LEU A 43 26.87 20.70 40.87
C LEU A 43 25.98 21.57 39.98
N THR A 44 25.47 21.00 38.90
CA THR A 44 24.50 21.67 38.04
C THR A 44 23.25 20.81 38.00
N ASP A 45 22.14 21.30 38.57
CA ASP A 45 20.77 20.83 38.28
C ASP A 45 20.45 21.11 36.80
N VAL A 46 21.22 20.54 35.89
CA VAL A 46 20.98 20.58 34.44
C VAL A 46 20.22 19.30 34.16
N PRO A 47 18.87 19.36 34.04
CA PRO A 47 18.13 18.20 33.59
C PRO A 47 18.69 17.78 32.24
N TRP A 48 19.06 16.51 32.12
CA TRP A 48 19.39 15.90 30.84
C TRP A 48 18.24 16.21 29.88
N PRO A 49 18.50 16.76 28.67
CA PRO A 49 17.47 16.96 27.69
C PRO A 49 16.91 15.58 27.35
N THR A 50 15.74 15.28 27.92
CA THR A 50 14.91 14.21 27.41
C THR A 50 14.40 14.73 26.07
N GLU A 51 15.17 14.46 25.00
CA GLU A 51 14.65 14.56 23.65
C GLU A 51 13.48 13.58 23.55
N THR A 52 12.30 14.07 23.91
CA THR A 52 11.07 13.44 23.47
C THR A 52 11.14 13.48 21.95
N ASN A 53 11.27 12.30 21.33
CA ASN A 53 11.19 12.09 19.89
C ASN A 53 9.76 12.39 19.38
N ALA A 54 9.17 13.52 19.78
CA ALA A 54 7.89 14.04 19.35
C ALA A 54 8.02 14.81 18.01
N GLY A 55 9.23 15.18 17.61
CA GLY A 55 9.50 16.10 16.48
C GLY A 55 9.48 15.50 15.07
N ASN A 56 9.40 14.17 14.89
CA ASN A 56 9.61 13.55 13.56
C ASN A 56 8.38 12.85 12.95
N ARG A 57 7.19 12.98 13.56
CA ARG A 57 5.94 12.55 12.92
C ARG A 57 5.32 13.72 12.16
N LYS A 58 5.39 13.68 10.82
CA LYS A 58 4.59 14.56 9.97
C LYS A 58 3.12 14.47 10.42
N PRO A 59 2.45 15.61 10.73
CA PRO A 59 1.05 15.59 11.15
C PRO A 59 0.19 14.85 10.12
N ARG A 60 -0.74 14.02 10.60
CA ARG A 60 -1.75 13.42 9.73
C ARG A 60 -2.65 14.55 9.20
N LEU A 61 -2.84 14.58 7.88
CA LEU A 61 -3.73 15.56 7.25
C LEU A 61 -5.15 15.37 7.78
N THR A 62 -5.86 16.48 8.01
CA THR A 62 -7.31 16.44 8.20
C THR A 62 -7.99 16.02 6.88
N MET A 63 -9.24 15.58 6.96
CA MET A 63 -10.03 15.21 5.77
C MET A 63 -10.13 16.39 4.78
N ALA A 64 -10.28 17.63 5.29
CA ALA A 64 -10.32 18.84 4.46
C ALA A 64 -8.97 19.12 3.78
N GLN A 65 -7.86 18.97 4.50
CA GLN A 65 -6.51 19.12 3.93
C GLN A 65 -6.23 18.04 2.88
N ALA A 66 -6.67 16.80 3.10
CA ALA A 66 -6.55 15.71 2.14
C ALA A 66 -7.31 16.01 0.85
N ARG A 67 -8.56 16.47 0.96
CA ARG A 67 -9.38 16.89 -0.19
C ARG A 67 -8.73 18.03 -0.96
N ALA A 68 -8.28 19.09 -0.27
CA ALA A 68 -7.56 20.20 -0.89
C ALA A 68 -6.30 19.71 -1.64
N SER A 69 -5.51 18.84 -1.02
CA SER A 69 -4.32 18.24 -1.66
C SER A 69 -4.66 17.39 -2.89
N ASN A 70 -5.79 16.69 -2.89
CA ASN A 70 -6.26 15.89 -4.01
C ASN A 70 -6.83 16.74 -5.16
N ALA A 71 -7.43 17.89 -4.85
CA ALA A 71 -7.93 18.85 -5.82
C ALA A 71 -6.81 19.51 -6.64
N LEU A 72 -5.63 19.73 -6.03
CA LEU A 72 -4.46 20.30 -6.71
C LEU A 72 -3.87 19.40 -7.81
N VAL A 73 -4.15 18.10 -7.78
CA VAL A 73 -3.68 17.16 -8.82
C VAL A 73 -4.69 17.14 -9.96
N PRO A 74 -4.33 17.57 -11.19
CA PRO A 74 -5.27 17.62 -12.30
C PRO A 74 -5.64 16.23 -12.80
N ILE A 75 -6.86 16.09 -13.35
CA ILE A 75 -7.27 14.89 -14.08
C ILE A 75 -6.68 14.94 -15.49
N VAL A 76 -5.88 13.96 -15.86
CA VAL A 76 -5.27 13.87 -17.19
C VAL A 76 -6.11 12.96 -18.09
N ALA A 77 -7.31 13.42 -18.45
CA ALA A 77 -8.28 12.64 -19.23
C ALA A 77 -7.71 12.14 -20.57
N ALA A 78 -6.86 12.91 -21.23
CA ALA A 78 -6.19 12.52 -22.47
C ALA A 78 -5.29 11.28 -22.34
N LYS A 79 -4.85 10.93 -21.12
CA LYS A 79 -4.07 9.70 -20.85
C LYS A 79 -4.96 8.50 -20.50
N ARG A 80 -6.28 8.69 -20.30
CA ARG A 80 -7.21 7.62 -19.92
C ARG A 80 -7.33 6.60 -21.05
N ARG A 81 -6.74 5.42 -20.85
CA ARG A 81 -6.83 4.32 -21.84
C ARG A 81 -8.17 3.60 -21.68
N ALA A 82 -8.83 3.26 -22.79
CA ALA A 82 -10.08 2.52 -22.78
C ALA A 82 -9.89 1.10 -22.20
N ALA A 83 -10.81 0.68 -21.33
CA ALA A 83 -10.84 -0.69 -20.84
C ALA A 83 -11.37 -1.63 -21.92
N THR A 84 -10.84 -2.85 -21.92
CA THR A 84 -11.31 -3.93 -22.80
C THR A 84 -12.47 -4.66 -22.13
N PRO A 85 -13.52 -5.07 -22.87
CA PRO A 85 -14.57 -5.92 -22.34
C PRO A 85 -14.00 -7.16 -21.64
N PHE A 86 -14.45 -7.42 -20.42
CA PHE A 86 -14.00 -8.57 -19.67
C PHE A 86 -14.60 -9.86 -20.25
N ARG A 87 -13.74 -10.83 -20.56
CA ARG A 87 -14.15 -12.16 -21.04
C ARG A 87 -14.02 -13.16 -19.91
N PHE A 88 -15.15 -13.49 -19.26
CA PHE A 88 -15.15 -14.49 -18.20
C PHE A 88 -14.81 -15.87 -18.76
N ARG A 89 -13.84 -16.55 -18.13
CA ARG A 89 -13.42 -17.92 -18.47
C ARG A 89 -13.66 -18.79 -17.23
N GLY A 90 -14.75 -19.55 -17.25
CA GLY A 90 -15.15 -20.42 -16.15
C GLY A 90 -16.57 -20.94 -16.33
N GLY A 91 -16.90 -22.01 -15.61
CA GLY A 91 -18.25 -22.59 -15.61
C GLY A 91 -19.27 -21.78 -14.79
N PRO A 92 -20.54 -22.20 -14.76
CA PRO A 92 -21.62 -21.50 -14.05
C PRO A 92 -21.32 -21.24 -12.57
N ALA A 93 -20.79 -22.21 -11.84
CA ALA A 93 -20.44 -22.06 -10.42
C ALA A 93 -19.36 -20.99 -10.19
N ALA A 94 -18.31 -20.98 -11.02
CA ALA A 94 -17.27 -19.95 -10.95
C ALA A 94 -17.83 -18.56 -11.29
N ARG A 95 -18.79 -18.47 -12.20
CA ARG A 95 -19.45 -17.21 -12.57
C ARG A 95 -20.31 -16.67 -11.43
N LEU A 96 -21.02 -17.56 -10.73
CA LEU A 96 -21.78 -17.19 -9.53
C LEU A 96 -20.84 -16.65 -8.45
N GLN A 97 -19.77 -17.37 -8.13
CA GLN A 97 -18.78 -16.94 -7.15
C GLN A 97 -18.14 -15.59 -7.52
N ALA A 98 -17.77 -15.39 -8.79
CA ALA A 98 -17.24 -14.12 -9.27
C ALA A 98 -18.26 -12.98 -9.17
N THR A 99 -19.55 -13.27 -9.41
CA THR A 99 -20.63 -12.30 -9.25
C THR A 99 -20.72 -11.84 -7.80
N ASP A 100 -20.70 -12.78 -6.85
CA ASP A 100 -20.79 -12.46 -5.43
C ASP A 100 -19.55 -11.70 -4.95
N CYS A 101 -18.34 -12.09 -5.36
CA CYS A 101 -17.12 -11.35 -5.03
C CYS A 101 -17.15 -9.90 -5.55
N LEU A 102 -17.62 -9.67 -6.79
CA LEU A 102 -17.80 -8.33 -7.34
C LEU A 102 -18.89 -7.54 -6.62
N ALA A 103 -19.99 -8.18 -6.26
CA ALA A 103 -21.08 -7.53 -5.54
C ALA A 103 -20.62 -7.10 -4.14
N THR A 104 -19.89 -7.98 -3.43
CA THR A 104 -19.31 -7.67 -2.12
C THR A 104 -18.42 -6.44 -2.18
N VAL A 105 -17.39 -6.46 -3.04
CA VAL A 105 -16.46 -5.33 -3.11
C VAL A 105 -17.15 -4.04 -3.54
N ALA A 106 -18.10 -4.11 -4.49
CA ALA A 106 -18.83 -2.93 -4.93
C ALA A 106 -19.59 -2.28 -3.77
N LEU A 107 -20.33 -3.08 -3.01
CA LEU A 107 -21.14 -2.61 -1.90
C LEU A 107 -20.31 -2.04 -0.74
N TYR A 108 -19.25 -2.74 -0.34
CA TYR A 108 -18.41 -2.29 0.78
C TYR A 108 -17.56 -1.06 0.43
N GLU A 109 -17.22 -0.88 -0.84
CA GLU A 109 -16.38 0.25 -1.28
C GLU A 109 -17.17 1.45 -1.77
N ALA A 110 -18.41 1.24 -2.23
CA ALA A 110 -19.22 2.28 -2.88
C ALA A 110 -20.64 2.45 -2.30
N GLY A 111 -21.07 1.62 -1.35
CA GLY A 111 -22.44 1.69 -0.82
C GLY A 111 -23.47 1.38 -1.89
N ASP A 112 -24.54 2.18 -1.94
CA ASP A 112 -25.65 2.08 -2.89
C ASP A 112 -25.46 2.91 -4.17
N ASP A 113 -24.39 3.72 -4.25
CA ASP A 113 -24.12 4.53 -5.43
C ASP A 113 -23.77 3.69 -6.66
N ARG A 114 -24.55 3.87 -7.73
CA ARG A 114 -24.48 3.03 -8.93
C ARG A 114 -23.22 3.28 -9.76
N ASP A 115 -22.69 4.49 -9.74
CA ASP A 115 -21.54 4.88 -10.56
C ASP A 115 -20.24 4.46 -9.90
N ALA A 116 -20.15 4.68 -8.59
CA ALA A 116 -19.06 4.19 -7.76
C ALA A 116 -19.01 2.66 -7.74
N GLN A 117 -20.15 1.95 -7.63
CA GLN A 117 -20.17 0.48 -7.76
C GLN A 117 -19.61 0.01 -9.12
N ARG A 118 -20.08 0.61 -10.23
CA ARG A 118 -19.59 0.28 -11.57
C ARG A 118 -18.10 0.57 -11.73
N ALA A 119 -17.62 1.67 -11.15
CA ALA A 119 -16.23 2.08 -11.18
C ALA A 119 -15.32 1.10 -10.42
N VAL A 120 -15.70 0.71 -9.20
CA VAL A 120 -14.97 -0.28 -8.38
C VAL A 120 -14.92 -1.64 -9.08
N ILE A 121 -16.05 -2.10 -9.62
CA ILE A 121 -16.13 -3.36 -10.40
C ILE A 121 -15.16 -3.30 -11.60
N GLN A 122 -15.15 -2.20 -12.34
CA GLN A 122 -14.26 -2.04 -13.49
C GLN A 122 -12.79 -2.10 -13.07
N VAL A 123 -12.39 -1.49 -11.94
CA VAL A 123 -11.03 -1.59 -11.41
C VAL A 123 -10.65 -3.03 -11.09
N VAL A 124 -11.55 -3.79 -10.45
CA VAL A 124 -11.29 -5.21 -10.16
C VAL A 124 -11.05 -6.01 -11.43
N LEU A 125 -11.89 -5.83 -12.45
CA LEU A 125 -11.72 -6.53 -13.74
C LEU A 125 -10.46 -6.08 -14.50
N ASN A 126 -10.11 -4.79 -14.42
CA ASN A 126 -8.85 -4.28 -14.97
C ASN A 126 -7.64 -4.93 -14.29
N ARG A 127 -7.70 -5.13 -12.96
CA ARG A 127 -6.65 -5.82 -12.20
C ARG A 127 -6.49 -7.27 -12.63
N VAL A 128 -7.58 -8.03 -12.80
CA VAL A 128 -7.52 -9.41 -13.31
C VAL A 128 -6.74 -9.48 -14.63
N GLY A 129 -6.98 -8.53 -15.53
CA GLY A 129 -6.27 -8.42 -16.82
C GLY A 129 -4.85 -7.84 -16.77
N ALA A 130 -4.41 -7.26 -15.65
CA ALA A 130 -3.13 -6.56 -15.54
C ALA A 130 -2.02 -7.41 -14.89
N ALA A 131 -0.76 -7.15 -15.25
CA ALA A 131 0.39 -7.79 -14.62
C ALA A 131 0.56 -7.36 -13.15
N GLY A 132 0.95 -8.31 -12.30
CA GLY A 132 1.16 -8.10 -10.86
C GLY A 132 -0.09 -8.27 -9.99
N PHE A 133 -1.23 -8.68 -10.56
CA PHE A 133 -2.46 -8.94 -9.83
C PHE A 133 -2.92 -10.40 -9.99
N PRO A 134 -3.68 -10.93 -9.01
CA PRO A 134 -4.34 -12.23 -9.12
C PRO A 134 -5.21 -12.35 -10.37
N LYS A 135 -5.32 -13.58 -10.90
CA LYS A 135 -5.99 -13.87 -12.18
C LYS A 135 -7.43 -14.33 -12.05
N THR A 136 -7.98 -14.26 -10.86
CA THR A 136 -9.38 -14.52 -10.56
C THR A 136 -9.98 -13.32 -9.87
N VAL A 137 -11.28 -13.10 -10.09
CA VAL A 137 -12.03 -11.99 -9.47
C VAL A 137 -11.91 -12.02 -7.95
N CYS A 138 -12.24 -13.15 -7.33
CA CYS A 138 -12.13 -13.29 -5.88
C CYS A 138 -10.69 -13.19 -5.37
N GLY A 139 -9.71 -13.65 -6.17
CA GLY A 139 -8.30 -13.48 -5.84
C GLY A 139 -7.90 -12.00 -5.73
N VAL A 140 -8.42 -11.13 -6.62
CA VAL A 140 -8.22 -9.68 -6.53
C VAL A 140 -8.96 -9.10 -5.33
N VAL A 141 -10.24 -9.47 -5.14
CA VAL A 141 -11.10 -8.93 -4.07
C VAL A 141 -10.57 -9.27 -2.67
N TYR A 142 -10.02 -10.46 -2.46
CA TYR A 142 -9.47 -10.87 -1.16
C TYR A 142 -7.94 -10.84 -1.14
N GLN A 143 -7.31 -10.10 -2.05
CA GLN A 143 -5.86 -9.99 -2.10
C GLN A 143 -5.34 -9.39 -0.78
N GLY A 144 -4.48 -10.16 -0.10
CA GLY A 144 -3.86 -9.72 1.14
C GLY A 144 -4.71 -9.92 2.40
N ALA A 145 -5.89 -10.55 2.32
CA ALA A 145 -6.76 -10.74 3.47
C ALA A 145 -6.12 -11.49 4.65
N ASN A 146 -5.13 -12.35 4.37
CA ASN A 146 -4.39 -13.12 5.37
C ASN A 146 -3.02 -12.49 5.72
N ARG A 147 -2.72 -11.27 5.27
CA ARG A 147 -1.44 -10.60 5.53
C ARG A 147 -1.54 -9.67 6.73
N THR A 148 -0.48 -9.61 7.53
CA THR A 148 -0.34 -8.65 8.64
C THR A 148 -0.04 -7.23 8.16
N THR A 149 0.44 -7.08 6.92
CA THR A 149 0.84 -5.78 6.32
C THR A 149 -0.33 -4.96 5.77
N GLY A 150 -1.55 -5.48 5.87
CA GLY A 150 -2.77 -4.81 5.42
C GLY A 150 -3.40 -5.46 4.18
N CYS A 151 -4.61 -5.01 3.88
CA CYS A 151 -5.51 -5.64 2.92
C CYS A 151 -5.83 -4.71 1.75
N GLN A 152 -6.07 -5.29 0.58
CA GLN A 152 -6.36 -4.50 -0.62
C GLN A 152 -7.69 -3.74 -0.51
N PHE A 153 -8.68 -4.35 0.15
CA PHE A 153 -9.98 -3.76 0.45
C PHE A 153 -10.22 -3.93 1.96
N SER A 154 -10.61 -2.87 2.67
CA SER A 154 -10.58 -2.91 4.15
C SER A 154 -11.58 -3.92 4.73
N PHE A 155 -12.74 -4.07 4.08
CA PHE A 155 -13.81 -4.96 4.52
C PHE A 155 -13.39 -6.42 4.66
N SER A 156 -12.31 -6.83 3.97
CA SER A 156 -11.80 -8.20 4.08
C SER A 156 -11.08 -8.48 5.40
N CYS A 157 -10.75 -7.44 6.18
CA CYS A 157 -9.89 -7.55 7.37
C CYS A 157 -10.36 -6.75 8.59
N ASP A 158 -11.26 -5.78 8.42
CA ASP A 158 -11.76 -4.91 9.50
C ASP A 158 -13.03 -5.46 10.21
N GLY A 159 -13.41 -6.71 9.91
CA GLY A 159 -14.62 -7.34 10.45
C GLY A 159 -15.94 -6.75 9.93
N SER A 160 -15.94 -5.91 8.88
CA SER A 160 -17.19 -5.31 8.37
C SER A 160 -18.19 -6.35 7.84
N ARG A 161 -17.71 -7.53 7.45
CA ARG A 161 -18.56 -8.66 7.02
C ARG A 161 -19.36 -9.29 8.15
N THR A 162 -18.84 -9.31 9.36
CA THR A 162 -19.56 -9.83 10.52
C THR A 162 -20.52 -8.79 11.10
N ARG A 163 -20.14 -7.51 11.06
CA ARG A 163 -20.94 -6.40 11.61
C ARG A 163 -22.14 -6.01 10.75
N ARG A 164 -22.11 -6.25 9.44
CA ARG A 164 -23.18 -5.90 8.50
C ARG A 164 -23.46 -7.10 7.59
N PRO A 165 -24.28 -8.08 8.04
CA PRO A 165 -24.62 -9.24 7.22
C PRO A 165 -25.68 -8.91 6.16
N GLU A 166 -26.63 -8.02 6.48
CA GLU A 166 -27.66 -7.55 5.56
C GLU A 166 -27.27 -6.21 4.95
N HIS A 167 -27.44 -6.09 3.64
CA HIS A 167 -27.14 -4.86 2.92
C HIS A 167 -28.23 -4.53 1.91
N GLU A 168 -28.82 -3.36 2.10
CA GLU A 168 -29.56 -2.70 1.03
C GLU A 168 -28.63 -2.48 -0.18
N GLY A 169 -29.15 -2.68 -1.39
CA GLY A 169 -28.36 -2.56 -2.61
C GLY A 169 -27.59 -3.82 -3.03
N TRP A 170 -27.64 -4.93 -2.28
CA TRP A 170 -26.99 -6.20 -2.68
C TRP A 170 -27.41 -6.67 -4.08
N GLU A 171 -28.71 -6.69 -4.36
CA GLU A 171 -29.24 -7.06 -5.67
C GLU A 171 -28.80 -6.12 -6.79
N GLN A 172 -28.69 -4.83 -6.49
CA GLN A 172 -28.19 -3.82 -7.43
C GLN A 172 -26.72 -4.09 -7.78
N ALA A 173 -25.90 -4.36 -6.76
CA ALA A 173 -24.49 -4.71 -6.93
C ALA A 173 -24.34 -6.02 -7.73
N ARG A 174 -25.15 -7.05 -7.43
CA ARG A 174 -25.19 -8.30 -8.21
C ARG A 174 -25.56 -8.07 -9.68
N ARG A 175 -26.54 -7.21 -9.96
CA ARG A 175 -26.90 -6.82 -11.33
C ARG A 175 -25.74 -6.14 -12.05
N ALA A 176 -25.05 -5.21 -11.40
CA ALA A 176 -23.88 -4.55 -11.97
C ALA A 176 -22.74 -5.54 -12.24
N ALA A 177 -22.46 -6.43 -11.29
CA ALA A 177 -21.47 -7.49 -11.41
C ALA A 177 -21.76 -8.43 -12.60
N ARG A 178 -23.01 -8.91 -12.73
CA ARG A 178 -23.42 -9.77 -13.85
C ARG A 178 -23.21 -9.08 -15.20
N ARG A 179 -23.58 -7.81 -15.34
CA ARG A 179 -23.35 -7.04 -16.58
C ARG A 179 -21.85 -6.93 -16.90
N ALA A 180 -21.03 -6.60 -15.91
CA ALA A 180 -19.59 -6.47 -16.11
C ALA A 180 -18.94 -7.80 -16.50
N LEU A 181 -19.36 -8.91 -15.90
CA LEU A 181 -18.96 -10.28 -16.28
C LEU A 181 -19.48 -10.72 -17.66
N SER A 182 -20.49 -10.02 -18.21
CA SER A 182 -20.97 -10.17 -19.59
C SER A 182 -20.28 -9.21 -20.56
N GLY A 183 -19.26 -8.46 -20.13
CA GLY A 183 -18.46 -7.60 -20.99
C GLY A 183 -18.85 -6.12 -20.98
N TYR A 184 -19.79 -5.70 -20.14
CA TYR A 184 -20.06 -4.27 -19.94
C TYR A 184 -18.80 -3.56 -19.43
N VAL A 185 -18.45 -2.42 -20.04
CA VAL A 185 -17.32 -1.58 -19.66
C VAL A 185 -17.82 -0.27 -19.07
N TYR A 186 -17.34 0.07 -17.87
CA TYR A 186 -17.55 1.40 -17.31
C TYR A 186 -16.48 2.37 -17.82
N ALA A 187 -16.75 3.00 -18.96
CA ALA A 187 -15.81 3.87 -19.68
C ALA A 187 -15.20 5.02 -18.84
N PRO A 188 -15.90 5.68 -17.89
CA PRO A 188 -15.35 6.82 -17.17
C PRO A 188 -14.03 6.56 -16.43
N VAL A 189 -13.78 5.33 -15.97
CA VAL A 189 -12.51 5.00 -15.28
C VAL A 189 -11.47 4.34 -16.17
N GLY A 190 -11.81 4.02 -17.42
CA GLY A 190 -10.92 3.36 -18.37
C GLY A 190 -10.20 2.15 -17.76
N ARG A 191 -8.89 2.05 -17.98
CA ARG A 191 -8.01 0.99 -17.43
C ARG A 191 -7.46 1.29 -16.03
N ALA A 192 -8.12 2.12 -15.23
CA ALA A 192 -7.69 2.39 -13.87
C ALA A 192 -7.52 1.08 -13.08
N THR A 193 -6.44 0.99 -12.30
CA THR A 193 -6.10 -0.17 -11.47
C THR A 193 -5.96 0.19 -10.00
N HIS A 194 -5.99 1.49 -9.69
CA HIS A 194 -5.86 2.02 -8.35
C HIS A 194 -6.89 3.11 -8.17
N TYR A 195 -7.44 3.21 -6.97
CA TYR A 195 -8.23 4.34 -6.55
C TYR A 195 -8.04 4.56 -5.06
N HIS A 196 -8.44 5.72 -4.59
CA HIS A 196 -8.62 6.02 -3.17
C HIS A 196 -9.75 7.04 -3.02
N THR A 197 -10.28 7.20 -1.82
CA THR A 197 -11.25 8.25 -1.53
C THR A 197 -10.57 9.61 -1.47
N ASP A 198 -11.29 10.68 -1.79
CA ASP A 198 -10.78 12.06 -1.86
C ASP A 198 -10.27 12.60 -0.51
N TRP A 199 -10.61 11.93 0.58
CA TRP A 199 -10.13 12.24 1.93
C TRP A 199 -8.90 11.42 2.37
N MET A 200 -8.29 10.65 1.46
CA MET A 200 -7.01 9.96 1.68
C MET A 200 -5.92 10.46 0.73
N VAL A 201 -4.67 10.45 1.18
CA VAL A 201 -3.50 10.86 0.37
C VAL A 201 -2.43 9.76 0.41
N PRO A 202 -2.57 8.69 -0.40
CA PRO A 202 -1.61 7.59 -0.41
C PRO A 202 -0.29 8.01 -1.07
N TYR A 203 0.82 7.48 -0.54
CA TYR A 203 2.17 7.80 -1.03
C TYR A 203 2.37 7.47 -2.52
N TRP A 204 1.67 6.45 -3.03
CA TRP A 204 1.79 6.00 -4.41
C TRP A 204 1.03 6.91 -5.40
N ARG A 205 0.20 7.87 -4.97
CA ARG A 205 -0.62 8.66 -5.91
C ARG A 205 0.24 9.43 -6.93
N SER A 206 1.44 9.87 -6.51
CA SER A 206 2.36 10.66 -7.34
C SER A 206 3.07 9.82 -8.41
N SER A 207 3.17 8.50 -8.24
CA SER A 207 3.78 7.60 -9.22
C SER A 207 2.82 7.17 -10.33
N LEU A 208 1.53 7.51 -10.21
CA LEU A 208 0.48 7.15 -11.16
C LEU A 208 -0.12 8.39 -11.85
N VAL A 209 -0.99 8.17 -12.84
CA VAL A 209 -1.72 9.24 -13.53
C VAL A 209 -3.16 9.26 -13.03
N LYS A 210 -3.60 10.38 -12.46
CA LYS A 210 -5.01 10.63 -12.09
C LYS A 210 -5.82 10.77 -13.37
N VAL A 211 -6.77 9.86 -13.61
CA VAL A 211 -7.52 9.78 -14.87
C VAL A 211 -9.00 10.05 -14.74
N ALA A 212 -9.59 9.90 -13.56
CA ALA A 212 -11.00 10.17 -13.33
C ALA A 212 -11.29 10.42 -11.85
N THR A 213 -12.43 11.04 -11.59
CA THR A 213 -13.10 11.05 -10.29
C THR A 213 -14.54 10.59 -10.53
N VAL A 214 -15.05 9.71 -9.68
CA VAL A 214 -16.45 9.27 -9.68
C VAL A 214 -16.90 9.31 -8.22
N GLU A 215 -17.88 10.15 -7.91
CA GLU A 215 -18.22 10.51 -6.54
C GLU A 215 -16.96 10.89 -5.73
N SER A 216 -16.78 10.30 -4.55
CA SER A 216 -15.61 10.52 -3.69
C SER A 216 -14.37 9.74 -4.11
N HIS A 217 -14.44 8.88 -5.14
CA HIS A 217 -13.32 8.01 -5.54
C HIS A 217 -12.48 8.64 -6.65
N ILE A 218 -11.17 8.67 -6.45
CA ILE A 218 -10.19 9.19 -7.42
C ILE A 218 -9.44 8.02 -8.04
N PHE A 219 -9.48 7.91 -9.37
CA PHE A 219 -8.98 6.75 -10.12
C PHE A 219 -7.66 7.05 -10.83
N TYR A 220 -6.78 6.05 -10.80
CA TYR A 220 -5.43 6.13 -11.31
C TYR A 220 -5.07 4.95 -12.20
N GLN A 221 -4.25 5.23 -13.22
CA GLN A 221 -3.60 4.22 -14.05
C GLN A 221 -2.07 4.37 -13.99
N ARG A 222 -1.36 3.29 -14.34
CA ARG A 222 0.09 3.34 -14.55
C ARG A 222 0.40 4.25 -15.77
N ARG A 223 1.56 4.92 -15.71
CA ARG A 223 2.06 5.80 -16.77
C ARG A 223 2.25 5.03 -18.08
#